data_AF-A0A250ILJ9-F1
#
_entry.id   AF-A0A250ILJ9-F1
#
_cell.length_a   1.000
_cell.length_b   1.000
_cell.length_c   1.000
_cell.angle_alpha   90.00
_cell.angle_beta   90.00
_cell.angle_gamma   90.00
#
_symmetry.space_group_name_H-M   'P 1'
#
loop_
_entity.id
_entity.type
_entity.pdbx_description
1 polymer ?
#
loop_
_entity_poly.entity_id
_entity_poly.type
_entity_poly.pdbx_seq_one_letter_code
_entity_poly.pdbx_strand_id
1 'polypeptide(L)'
;MKRLLAVVAVAGALSGCGPVKSTSHLLDAEVQIQAARTAGAEKLAPYEWTAANLYIHKAREEVSFSDYQAGVDFSVKASRFANEAREKALAVANESVDNAESMSLPTPSP
;
A
#
# COMPACT_ATOMS: atom_id res chain seq x y z
N MET A 1 -13.97 40.97 17.94
CA MET A 1 -14.49 39.58 17.86
C MET A 1 -14.50 39.01 16.44
N LYS A 2 -15.14 39.64 15.44
CA LYS A 2 -15.11 39.15 14.03
C LYS A 2 -13.71 38.96 13.42
N ARG A 3 -12.75 39.83 13.76
CA ARG A 3 -11.35 39.71 13.31
C ARG A 3 -10.59 38.55 13.98
N LEU A 4 -10.92 38.23 15.24
CA LEU A 4 -10.35 37.07 15.95
C LEU A 4 -10.89 35.76 15.36
N LEU A 5 -12.19 35.70 15.03
CA LEU A 5 -12.79 34.57 14.32
C LEU A 5 -12.17 34.32 12.94
N ALA A 6 -11.89 35.39 12.19
CA ALA A 6 -11.23 35.29 10.89
C ALA A 6 -9.79 34.76 11.00
N VAL A 7 -9.03 35.19 12.02
CA VAL A 7 -7.65 34.71 12.25
C VAL A 7 -7.62 33.25 12.70
N VAL A 8 -8.55 32.82 13.55
CA VAL A 8 -8.67 31.41 13.98
C VAL A 8 -9.05 30.51 12.80
N ALA A 9 -9.96 30.95 11.92
CA ALA A 9 -10.34 30.19 10.74
C ALA A 9 -9.18 30.01 9.74
N VAL A 10 -8.38 31.06 9.52
CA VAL A 10 -7.21 30.99 8.63
C VAL A 10 -6.09 30.15 9.24
N ALA A 11 -5.87 30.25 10.56
CA ALA A 11 -4.88 29.43 11.26
C ALA A 11 -5.24 27.93 11.22
N GLY A 12 -6.53 27.59 11.30
CA GLY A 12 -7.00 26.20 11.15
C GLY A 12 -6.86 25.62 9.75
N ALA A 13 -6.86 26.45 8.70
CA ALA A 13 -6.67 25.99 7.33
C ALA A 13 -5.19 25.64 7.03
N LEU A 14 -4.25 26.28 7.72
CA LEU A 14 -2.81 26.07 7.51
C LEU A 14 -2.28 24.81 8.22
N SER A 15 -2.92 24.36 9.30
CA SER A 15 -2.54 23.14 10.02
C SER A 15 -2.97 21.84 9.30
N GLY A 16 -3.82 21.93 8.27
CA GLY A 16 -4.35 20.77 7.54
C GLY A 16 -3.49 20.26 6.39
N CYS A 17 -2.56 21.05 5.85
CA CYS A 17 -1.94 20.71 4.55
C CYS A 17 -0.90 19.57 4.61
N GLY A 18 -0.22 19.38 5.74
CA GLY A 18 0.78 18.32 5.94
C GLY A 18 0.18 17.05 6.57
N PRO A 19 -0.33 17.15 7.82
CA PRO A 19 -0.80 15.99 8.58
C PRO A 19 -1.92 15.22 7.89
N VAL A 20 -2.93 15.91 7.35
CA VAL A 20 -4.08 15.26 6.71
C VAL A 20 -3.65 14.50 5.46
N LYS A 21 -2.79 15.12 4.65
CA LYS A 21 -2.25 14.50 3.44
C LYS A 21 -1.44 13.24 3.78
N SER A 22 -0.51 13.33 4.73
CA SER A 22 0.28 12.17 5.15
C SER A 22 -0.60 11.05 5.70
N THR A 23 -1.61 11.37 6.51
CA THR A 23 -2.54 10.37 7.04
C THR A 23 -3.34 9.69 5.92
N SER A 24 -3.80 10.44 4.92
CA SER A 24 -4.54 9.85 3.80
C SER A 24 -3.71 8.84 3.00
N HIS A 25 -2.43 9.15 2.75
CA HIS A 25 -1.52 8.24 2.05
C HIS A 25 -1.12 7.03 2.91
N LEU A 26 -0.97 7.20 4.22
CA LEU A 26 -0.77 6.06 5.14
C LEU A 26 -1.93 5.08 5.07
N LEU A 27 -3.17 5.57 5.13
CA LEU A 27 -4.36 4.73 5.07
C LEU A 27 -4.50 4.02 3.72
N ASP A 28 -4.26 4.72 2.61
CA ASP A 28 -4.28 4.11 1.27
C ASP A 28 -3.26 2.98 1.12
N ALA A 29 -2.02 3.21 1.57
CA ALA A 29 -0.98 2.20 1.55
C ALA A 29 -1.35 0.96 2.40
N GLU A 30 -1.94 1.16 3.57
CA GLU A 30 -2.39 0.07 4.43
C GLU A 30 -3.49 -0.76 3.78
N VAL A 31 -4.46 -0.12 3.12
CA VAL A 31 -5.51 -0.83 2.36
C VAL A 31 -4.89 -1.70 1.27
N GLN A 32 -3.91 -1.18 0.54
CA GLN A 32 -3.24 -1.93 -0.52
C GLN A 32 -2.41 -3.10 0.03
N ILE A 33 -1.74 -2.91 1.18
CA ILE A 33 -1.03 -4.00 1.87
C ILE A 33 -2.01 -5.08 2.32
N GLN A 34 -3.19 -4.74 2.84
CA GLN A 34 -4.19 -5.75 3.17
C GLN A 34 -4.68 -6.49 1.92
N ALA A 35 -4.90 -5.80 0.81
CA ALA A 35 -5.26 -6.45 -0.45
C ALA A 35 -4.18 -7.42 -0.93
N ALA A 36 -2.89 -7.06 -0.82
CA ALA A 36 -1.77 -7.95 -1.12
C ALA A 36 -1.73 -9.16 -0.18
N ARG A 37 -1.99 -8.97 1.13
CA ARG A 37 -2.10 -10.06 2.11
C ARG A 37 -3.19 -11.04 1.73
N THR A 38 -4.37 -10.55 1.37
CA THR A 38 -5.52 -11.39 0.95
C THR A 38 -5.20 -12.18 -0.30
N ALA A 39 -4.38 -11.65 -1.22
CA ALA A 39 -3.89 -12.38 -2.39
C ALA A 39 -2.79 -13.41 -2.07
N GLY A 40 -2.35 -13.54 -0.81
CA GLY A 40 -1.29 -14.50 -0.42
C GLY A 40 0.12 -14.01 -0.75
N ALA A 41 0.33 -12.70 -0.93
CA ALA A 41 1.60 -12.14 -1.36
C ALA A 41 2.78 -12.44 -0.41
N GLU A 42 2.53 -12.71 0.86
CA GLU A 42 3.57 -13.13 1.81
C GLU A 42 4.36 -14.36 1.34
N LYS A 43 3.71 -15.29 0.64
CA LYS A 43 4.34 -16.50 0.11
C LYS A 43 4.66 -16.40 -1.37
N LEU A 44 3.78 -15.75 -2.14
CA LEU A 44 3.85 -15.73 -3.60
C LEU A 44 4.68 -14.56 -4.16
N ALA A 45 4.84 -13.49 -3.40
CA ALA A 45 5.61 -12.30 -3.77
C ALA A 45 6.36 -11.71 -2.55
N PRO A 46 7.26 -12.48 -1.92
CA PRO A 46 7.83 -12.13 -0.62
C PRO A 46 8.69 -10.86 -0.64
N TYR A 47 9.33 -10.55 -1.77
CA TYR A 47 10.16 -9.36 -1.90
C TYR A 47 9.30 -8.09 -1.84
N GLU A 48 8.31 -7.98 -2.71
CA GLU A 48 7.42 -6.82 -2.80
C GLU A 48 6.58 -6.69 -1.53
N TRP A 49 6.10 -7.81 -1.00
CA TRP A 49 5.41 -7.87 0.29
C TRP A 49 6.27 -7.28 1.42
N THR A 50 7.51 -7.73 1.54
CA THR A 50 8.42 -7.25 2.60
C THR A 50 8.76 -5.78 2.40
N ALA A 51 9.05 -5.36 1.17
CA ALA A 51 9.32 -3.97 0.83
C ALA A 51 8.15 -3.06 1.22
N ALA A 52 6.91 -3.43 0.88
CA ALA A 52 5.72 -2.66 1.23
C ALA A 52 5.57 -2.48 2.76
N ASN A 53 5.77 -3.57 3.52
CA ASN A 53 5.70 -3.54 4.98
C ASN A 53 6.81 -2.67 5.63
N LEU A 54 8.02 -2.71 5.08
CA LEU A 54 9.12 -1.87 5.58
C LEU A 54 8.90 -0.39 5.26
N TYR A 55 8.41 -0.07 4.06
CA TYR A 55 8.12 1.31 3.69
C TYR A 55 6.96 1.91 4.48
N ILE A 56 5.90 1.15 4.77
CA ILE A 56 4.82 1.69 5.61
C ILE A 56 5.27 1.91 7.05
N HIS A 57 6.14 1.04 7.58
CA HIS A 57 6.76 1.26 8.88
C HIS A 57 7.58 2.56 8.88
N LYS A 58 8.41 2.75 7.85
CA LYS A 58 9.22 3.96 7.70
C LYS A 58 8.37 5.21 7.54
N ALA A 59 7.29 5.16 6.78
CA ALA A 59 6.35 6.27 6.63
C ALA A 59 5.77 6.71 7.97
N ARG A 60 5.40 5.75 8.84
CA ARG A 60 4.88 6.03 10.19
C ARG A 60 5.94 6.68 11.09
N GLU A 61 7.21 6.27 10.98
CA GLU A 61 8.31 6.93 11.69
C GLU A 61 8.41 8.41 11.30
N GLU A 62 8.46 8.72 10.00
CA GLU A 62 8.63 10.11 9.53
C GLU A 62 7.44 11.00 9.91
N VAL A 63 6.22 10.50 9.79
CA VAL A 63 5.02 11.22 10.25
C VAL A 63 5.06 11.49 11.76
N SER A 64 5.61 10.56 12.55
CA SER A 64 5.80 10.76 14.00
C SER A 64 6.84 11.84 14.30
N PHE A 65 7.85 12.02 13.44
CA PHE A 65 8.80 13.13 13.50
C PHE A 65 8.27 14.43 12.88
N SER A 66 7.00 14.48 12.46
CA SER A 66 6.39 15.60 11.73
C SER A 66 7.02 15.88 10.36
N ASP A 67 7.82 14.95 9.82
CA ASP A 67 8.30 15.00 8.44
C ASP A 67 7.23 14.41 7.51
N TYR A 68 6.17 15.20 7.29
CA TYR A 68 5.00 14.75 6.54
C TYR A 68 5.31 14.48 5.06
N GLN A 69 6.27 15.20 4.47
CA GLN A 69 6.61 14.99 3.06
C GLN A 69 7.36 13.66 2.88
N ALA A 70 8.35 13.37 3.73
CA ALA A 70 9.01 12.07 3.71
C ALA A 70 8.01 10.94 4.02
N GLY A 71 7.09 11.16 4.97
CA GLY A 71 5.99 10.25 5.27
C GLY A 71 5.15 9.92 4.03
N VAL A 72 4.71 10.93 3.27
CA VAL A 72 3.97 10.75 2.01
C VAL A 72 4.80 9.96 0.99
N ASP A 73 6.08 10.31 0.80
CA ASP A 73 6.93 9.65 -0.20
C ASP A 73 7.12 8.16 0.11
N PHE A 74 7.28 7.80 1.38
CA PHE A 74 7.35 6.41 1.81
C PHE A 74 6.01 5.69 1.70
N SER A 75 4.89 6.34 2.03
CA SER A 75 3.54 5.76 1.82
C SER A 75 3.25 5.46 0.35
N VAL A 76 3.67 6.33 -0.58
CA VAL A 76 3.53 6.09 -2.02
C VAL A 76 4.38 4.89 -2.46
N LYS A 77 5.61 4.76 -1.94
CA LYS A 77 6.45 3.57 -2.20
C LYS A 77 5.80 2.30 -1.67
N ALA A 78 5.28 2.34 -0.44
CA ALA A 78 4.59 1.21 0.18
C ALA A 78 3.39 0.75 -0.66
N SER A 79 2.55 1.71 -1.09
CA SER A 79 1.41 1.49 -1.97
C SER A 79 1.81 0.79 -3.28
N ARG A 80 2.82 1.33 -3.97
CA ARG A 80 3.33 0.75 -5.21
C ARG A 80 3.79 -0.69 -5.02
N PHE A 81 4.63 -0.96 -4.02
CA PHE A 81 5.09 -2.32 -3.75
C PHE A 81 3.95 -3.25 -3.33
N ALA A 82 2.95 -2.77 -2.59
CA ALA A 82 1.78 -3.56 -2.24
C ALA A 82 0.97 -3.97 -3.48
N ASN A 83 0.78 -3.06 -4.45
CA ASN A 83 0.12 -3.40 -5.72
C ASN A 83 0.93 -4.40 -6.53
N GLU A 84 2.25 -4.20 -6.66
CA GLU A 84 3.14 -5.15 -7.34
C GLU A 84 3.09 -6.54 -6.67
N ALA A 85 3.09 -6.59 -5.33
CA ALA A 85 2.99 -7.82 -4.56
C ALA A 85 1.66 -8.55 -4.83
N ARG A 86 0.56 -7.80 -4.84
CA ARG A 86 -0.78 -8.33 -5.13
C ARG A 86 -0.86 -8.89 -6.55
N GLU A 87 -0.37 -8.15 -7.55
CA GLU A 87 -0.40 -8.56 -8.96
C GLU A 87 0.44 -9.81 -9.19
N LYS A 88 1.66 -9.87 -8.63
CA LYS A 88 2.51 -11.06 -8.70
C LYS A 88 1.87 -12.26 -8.02
N ALA A 89 1.26 -12.07 -6.86
CA ALA A 89 0.59 -13.15 -6.15
C ALA A 89 -0.58 -13.73 -6.95
N LEU A 90 -1.39 -12.88 -7.58
CA LEU A 90 -2.48 -13.30 -8.45
C LEU A 90 -1.98 -14.01 -9.72
N ALA A 91 -0.89 -13.54 -10.32
CA ALA A 91 -0.29 -14.18 -11.49
C ALA A 91 0.19 -15.61 -11.16
N VAL A 92 0.94 -15.79 -10.07
CA VAL A 92 1.40 -17.11 -9.63
C VAL A 92 0.22 -18.04 -9.30
N ALA A 93 -0.83 -17.52 -8.67
CA ALA A 93 -2.04 -18.29 -8.39
C ALA A 93 -2.71 -18.79 -9.68
N ASN A 94 -2.85 -17.94 -10.70
CA ASN A 94 -3.44 -18.33 -11.99
C ASN A 94 -2.56 -19.36 -12.72
N GLU A 95 -1.24 -19.18 -12.76
CA GLU A 95 -0.32 -20.14 -13.38
C GLU A 95 -0.44 -21.54 -12.76
N SER A 96 -0.64 -21.61 -11.44
CA SER A 96 -0.85 -22.89 -10.75
C SER A 96 -2.15 -23.60 -11.14
N VAL A 97 -3.20 -22.84 -11.48
CA VAL A 97 -4.48 -23.38 -11.94
C VAL A 97 -4.33 -23.93 -13.36
N ASP A 98 -3.72 -23.16 -14.27
CA ASP A 98 -3.50 -23.58 -15.65
C ASP A 98 -2.64 -24.84 -15.74
N ASN A 99 -1.60 -24.94 -14.91
CA ASN A 99 -0.73 -26.10 -14.85
C ASN A 99 -1.48 -27.34 -14.34
N ALA A 100 -2.31 -27.21 -13.31
CA ALA A 100 -3.13 -28.30 -12.79
C ALA A 100 -4.15 -28.82 -13.84
N GLU A 101 -4.74 -27.91 -14.63
CA GLU A 101 -5.68 -28.28 -15.69
C GLU A 101 -4.97 -29.01 -16.84
N SER A 102 -3.78 -28.53 -17.25
CA SER A 102 -2.97 -29.17 -18.30
C SER A 102 -2.49 -30.58 -17.93
N MET A 103 -2.21 -30.85 -16.65
CA MET A 103 -1.83 -32.16 -16.14
C MET A 103 -3.02 -33.14 -16.04
N SER A 104 -4.25 -32.61 -16.02
CA SER A 104 -5.47 -33.42 -15.94
C SER A 104 -6.01 -33.89 -17.29
N LEU A 105 -5.48 -33.39 -18.41
CA LEU A 105 -5.91 -33.79 -19.73
C LEU A 105 -5.42 -35.22 -20.03
N PRO A 106 -6.32 -36.18 -20.34
CA PRO A 106 -5.91 -37.52 -20.76
C PRO A 106 -5.12 -37.39 -22.07
N THR A 107 -3.91 -37.94 -22.08
CA THR A 107 -3.13 -38.08 -23.32
C THR A 107 -3.98 -38.86 -24.34
N PRO A 108 -4.15 -38.38 -25.58
CA PRO A 108 -4.79 -39.20 -26.60
C PRO A 108 -3.95 -40.47 -26.76
N SER A 109 -4.60 -41.61 -26.56
CA SER A 109 -4.02 -42.93 -26.79
C SER A 109 -3.64 -43.06 -28.27
N PRO A 110 -2.53 -43.76 -28.61
CA PRO A 110 -2.01 -43.85 -29.98
C PRO A 110 -2.98 -44.53 -30.96
#